data_AF-J9FVP8-F1
#
_entry.id   AF-J9FVP8-F1
#
_cell.length_a   1.000
_cell.length_b   1.000
_cell.length_c   1.000
_cell.angle_alpha   90.00
_cell.angle_beta   90.00
_cell.angle_gamma   90.00
#
_symmetry.space_group_name_H-M   'P 1'
#
loop_
_entity.id
_entity.type
_entity.pdbx_description
1 polymer ?
#
loop_
_entity_poly.entity_id
_entity_poly.type
_entity_poly.pdbx_seq_one_letter_code
_entity_poly.pdbx_strand_id
1 'polypeptide(L)'
;MESELLRMGKGEYDLSEMYIVRQKYMNQMEDNYLRRGKGNIGEGSLGHTFANAFRQVGIVPEEAYTGLINGRTSHSHGALSRYFKALVEANIAHKKRTPEFQSLIDHLFDTYLGKLPEKFTYQGKEYTPQSFTESLGLDMDNYVELTTFTHKPYYKMFAPEVPDNWEYQSMYNVPLDEFMEAMDHALTKGYTICWDGDVTEDGFSYSNGVAINPEVENIENYSTTDRARFEKMPTYERRDEVFKFEHPYPEVKVTPEVRQQEYEKFKTSDDHLMHITGIAKDQNGTKYYITKNSWGTYNHQYGGYLNMSESYVRAKTICIMLHKDALPKALRKKLGI
;
A
#
# COMPACT_ATOMS: atom_id res chain seq x y z
N MET A 1 5.82 9.19 1.95
CA MET A 1 6.21 10.33 2.82
C MET A 1 7.38 11.13 2.27
N GLU A 2 8.41 10.52 1.70
CA GLU A 2 9.54 11.24 1.09
C GLU A 2 9.10 12.21 -0.03
N SER A 3 8.15 11.81 -0.87
CA SER A 3 7.55 12.73 -1.85
C SER A 3 6.82 13.91 -1.22
N GLU A 4 6.28 13.75 -0.01
CA GLU A 4 5.68 14.86 0.73
C GLU A 4 6.75 15.80 1.29
N LEU A 5 7.88 15.27 1.77
CA LEU A 5 9.04 16.07 2.16
C LEU A 5 9.56 16.91 0.99
N LEU A 6 9.66 16.30 -0.20
CA LEU A 6 9.99 16.99 -1.44
C LEU A 6 8.97 18.11 -1.74
N ARG A 7 7.67 17.80 -1.73
CA ARG A 7 6.58 18.77 -1.95
C ARG A 7 6.61 19.93 -0.95
N MET A 8 6.97 19.64 0.30
CA MET A 8 7.09 20.61 1.39
C MET A 8 8.40 21.43 1.35
N GLY A 9 9.26 21.21 0.36
CA GLY A 9 10.54 21.92 0.22
C GLY A 9 11.59 21.51 1.26
N LYS A 10 11.46 20.32 1.86
CA LYS A 10 12.41 19.78 2.83
C LYS A 10 13.62 19.12 2.19
N GLY A 11 13.53 18.76 0.91
CA GLY A 11 14.58 18.08 0.15
C GLY A 11 14.36 16.57 0.05
N GLU A 12 15.39 15.87 -0.39
CA GLU A 12 15.40 14.42 -0.56
C GLU A 12 15.80 13.73 0.74
N TYR A 13 15.08 12.66 1.07
CA TYR A 13 15.31 11.82 2.22
C TYR A 13 15.19 10.36 1.82
N ASP A 14 15.95 9.53 2.51
CA ASP A 14 15.85 8.07 2.50
C ASP A 14 15.57 7.66 3.95
N LEU A 15 14.34 7.23 4.22
CA LEU A 15 13.83 6.96 5.56
C LEU A 15 13.85 5.46 5.84
N SER A 16 14.35 5.06 7.01
CA SER A 16 14.45 3.65 7.38
C SER A 16 13.08 2.97 7.50
N GLU A 17 12.75 2.08 6.57
CA GLU A 17 11.58 1.23 6.71
C GLU A 17 11.71 0.30 7.89
N MET A 18 12.92 -0.21 8.16
CA MET A 18 13.16 -1.19 9.22
C MET A 18 12.89 -0.64 10.61
N TYR A 19 13.06 0.67 10.81
CA TYR A 19 12.70 1.35 12.04
C TYR A 19 11.18 1.25 12.31
N ILE A 20 10.37 1.48 11.26
CA ILE A 20 8.91 1.39 11.32
C ILE A 20 8.43 -0.06 11.38
N VAL A 21 9.01 -0.95 10.58
CA VAL A 21 8.66 -2.38 10.54
C VAL A 21 8.83 -3.02 11.93
N ARG A 22 9.89 -2.69 12.66
CA ARG A 22 10.07 -3.17 14.03
C ARG A 22 8.93 -2.71 14.93
N GLN A 23 8.58 -1.42 14.95
CA GLN A 23 7.47 -0.91 15.76
C GLN A 23 6.13 -1.52 15.36
N LYS A 24 5.89 -1.71 14.06
CA LYS A 24 4.71 -2.37 13.52
C LYS A 24 4.54 -3.78 14.08
N TYR A 25 5.59 -4.59 14.13
CA TYR A 25 5.51 -5.91 14.75
C TYR A 25 5.18 -5.85 16.23
N MET A 26 5.76 -4.89 16.98
CA MET A 26 5.42 -4.69 18.39
C MET A 26 3.92 -4.38 18.56
N ASN A 27 3.36 -3.54 17.69
CA ASN A 27 1.94 -3.19 17.72
C ASN A 27 1.04 -4.41 17.39
N GLN A 28 1.42 -5.21 16.37
CA GLN A 28 0.70 -6.44 16.04
C GLN A 28 0.72 -7.47 17.18
N MET A 29 1.88 -7.63 17.85
CA MET A 29 1.99 -8.50 19.03
C MET A 29 1.05 -8.05 20.14
N GLU A 30 0.99 -6.76 20.42
CA GLU A 30 0.12 -6.19 21.44
C GLU A 30 -1.37 -6.40 21.12
N ASP A 31 -1.81 -6.09 19.89
CA ASP A 31 -3.18 -6.35 19.44
C ASP A 31 -3.53 -7.85 19.54
N ASN A 32 -2.65 -8.72 19.03
CA ASN A 32 -2.89 -10.16 19.04
C ASN A 32 -2.98 -10.73 20.46
N TYR A 33 -2.16 -10.24 21.40
CA TYR A 33 -2.24 -10.64 22.80
C TYR A 33 -3.60 -10.27 23.40
N LEU A 34 -4.06 -9.03 23.19
CA LEU A 34 -5.36 -8.56 23.70
C LEU A 34 -6.54 -9.32 23.07
N ARG A 35 -6.39 -9.76 21.81
CA ARG A 35 -7.35 -10.64 21.11
C ARG A 35 -7.18 -12.12 21.43
N ARG A 36 -6.31 -12.49 22.38
CA ARG A 36 -6.09 -13.86 22.83
C ARG A 36 -5.67 -14.80 21.69
N GLY A 37 -4.79 -14.33 20.81
CA GLY A 37 -4.28 -15.10 19.67
C GLY A 37 -5.17 -15.08 18.43
N LYS A 38 -6.13 -14.15 18.36
CA LYS A 38 -7.04 -13.96 17.21
C LYS A 38 -6.78 -12.65 16.45
N GLY A 39 -5.63 -12.02 16.65
CA GLY A 39 -5.16 -10.88 15.85
C GLY A 39 -4.35 -11.35 14.65
N ASN A 40 -3.88 -10.39 13.84
CA ASN A 40 -2.99 -10.65 12.71
C ASN A 40 -1.53 -10.61 13.17
N ILE A 41 -0.75 -11.65 12.84
CA ILE A 41 0.71 -11.68 12.99
C ILE A 41 1.27 -12.08 11.64
N GLY A 42 1.82 -11.09 10.93
CA GLY A 42 2.28 -11.26 9.56
C GLY A 42 3.17 -10.11 9.12
N GLU A 43 3.66 -10.16 7.88
CA GLU A 43 4.55 -9.12 7.34
C GLU A 43 3.74 -7.94 6.79
N GLY A 44 2.54 -8.19 6.25
CA GLY A 44 1.63 -7.21 5.64
C GLY A 44 0.94 -6.24 6.62
N SER A 45 0.45 -5.13 6.07
CA SER A 45 -0.23 -3.98 6.70
C SER A 45 -0.65 -2.96 5.65
N LEU A 46 -1.44 -1.97 6.06
CA LEU A 46 -1.89 -0.86 5.22
C LEU A 46 -1.11 0.44 5.48
N GLY A 47 -1.30 1.45 4.62
CA GLY A 47 -0.66 2.76 4.72
C GLY A 47 -0.68 3.42 6.11
N HIS A 48 -1.80 3.39 6.84
CA HIS A 48 -1.90 3.98 8.19
C HIS A 48 -0.95 3.37 9.21
N THR A 49 -0.49 2.13 9.02
CA THR A 49 0.44 1.49 9.94
C THR A 49 1.76 2.26 10.03
N PHE A 50 2.23 2.83 8.91
CA PHE A 50 3.35 3.76 8.94
C PHE A 50 3.04 4.98 9.81
N ALA A 51 1.88 5.62 9.59
CA ALA A 51 1.50 6.84 10.31
C ALA A 51 1.34 6.59 11.82
N ASN A 52 0.79 5.45 12.21
CA ASN A 52 0.61 5.07 13.60
C ASN A 52 1.94 4.76 14.29
N ALA A 53 2.84 4.01 13.64
CA ALA A 53 4.18 3.77 14.15
C ALA A 53 4.99 5.08 14.23
N PHE A 54 4.94 5.92 13.21
CA PHE A 54 5.60 7.22 13.16
C PHE A 54 5.19 8.12 14.35
N ARG A 55 3.90 8.15 14.70
CA ARG A 55 3.43 8.89 15.89
C ARG A 55 4.01 8.36 17.21
N GLN A 56 4.28 7.06 17.30
CA GLN A 56 4.75 6.42 18.53
C GLN A 56 6.26 6.56 18.72
N VAL A 57 7.04 6.34 17.67
CA VAL A 57 8.50 6.24 17.77
C VAL A 57 9.26 7.27 16.94
N GLY A 58 8.57 8.00 16.06
CA GLY A 58 9.20 8.84 15.07
C GLY A 58 9.79 8.03 13.91
N ILE A 59 10.89 8.52 13.35
CA ILE A 59 11.61 7.90 12.25
C ILE A 59 13.11 8.24 12.34
N VAL A 60 13.93 7.50 11.59
CA VAL A 60 15.37 7.75 11.41
C VAL A 60 15.70 7.64 9.91
N PRO A 61 16.79 8.27 9.42
CA PRO A 61 17.24 8.05 8.06
C PRO A 61 17.77 6.63 7.88
N GLU A 62 17.71 6.10 6.66
CA GLU A 62 18.17 4.74 6.33
C GLU A 62 19.62 4.50 6.77
N GLU A 63 20.52 5.48 6.56
CA GLU A 63 21.93 5.38 6.97
C GLU A 63 22.14 5.23 8.50
N ALA A 64 21.16 5.61 9.32
CA ALA A 64 21.23 5.42 10.77
C ALA A 64 20.72 4.04 11.21
N TYR A 65 19.83 3.41 10.44
CA TYR A 65 19.29 2.09 10.76
C TYR A 65 18.80 1.35 9.51
N THR A 66 19.70 0.67 8.83
CA THR A 66 19.34 -0.08 7.61
C THR A 66 18.56 -1.37 7.90
N GLY A 67 18.62 -1.87 9.14
CA GLY A 67 18.18 -3.22 9.48
C GLY A 67 18.99 -4.35 8.83
N LEU A 68 20.00 -4.03 8.03
CA LEU A 68 20.89 -4.99 7.39
C LEU A 68 22.11 -5.24 8.29
N ILE A 69 22.28 -6.49 8.68
CA ILE A 69 23.39 -6.93 9.53
C ILE A 69 24.29 -7.91 8.79
N ASN A 70 25.51 -8.11 9.29
CA ASN A 70 26.45 -9.13 8.81
C ASN A 70 26.76 -9.04 7.30
N GLY A 71 26.81 -7.82 6.75
CA GLY A 71 27.15 -7.58 5.34
C GLY A 71 26.07 -8.00 4.35
N ARG A 72 24.82 -8.22 4.80
CA ARG A 72 23.68 -8.45 3.90
C ARG A 72 23.38 -7.19 3.08
N THR A 73 22.90 -7.40 1.86
CA THR A 73 22.50 -6.35 0.93
C THR A 73 21.00 -6.36 0.63
N SER A 74 20.24 -7.28 1.24
CA SER A 74 18.80 -7.40 1.09
C SER A 74 18.14 -8.02 2.32
N HIS A 75 16.87 -7.72 2.51
CA HIS A 75 16.04 -8.30 3.58
C HIS A 75 15.49 -9.67 3.19
N SER A 76 15.44 -10.56 4.18
CA SER A 76 14.79 -11.88 4.06
C SER A 76 14.26 -12.26 5.44
N HIS A 77 13.00 -11.90 5.70
CA HIS A 77 12.40 -11.98 7.04
C HIS A 77 11.68 -13.29 7.34
N GLY A 78 11.65 -14.26 6.41
CA GLY A 78 10.94 -15.52 6.63
C GLY A 78 11.33 -16.27 7.92
N ALA A 79 12.61 -16.24 8.31
CA ALA A 79 13.05 -16.81 9.60
C ALA A 79 12.60 -15.95 10.79
N LEU A 80 12.84 -14.62 10.74
CA LEU A 80 12.41 -13.67 11.76
C LEU A 80 10.91 -13.79 12.06
N SER A 81 10.08 -13.76 11.02
CA SER A 81 8.62 -13.85 11.11
C SER A 81 8.16 -15.15 11.77
N ARG A 82 8.77 -16.30 11.43
CA ARG A 82 8.45 -17.59 12.07
C ARG A 82 8.84 -17.64 13.55
N TYR A 83 10.03 -17.17 13.91
CA TYR A 83 10.47 -17.13 15.30
C TYR A 83 9.62 -16.17 16.14
N PHE A 84 9.35 -14.98 15.59
CA PHE A 84 8.48 -13.99 16.22
C PHE A 84 7.10 -14.57 16.51
N LYS A 85 6.46 -15.18 15.50
CA LYS A 85 5.16 -15.82 15.65
C LYS A 85 5.16 -16.89 16.75
N ALA A 86 6.17 -17.77 16.77
CA ALA A 86 6.28 -18.82 17.78
C ALA A 86 6.42 -18.25 19.21
N LEU A 87 7.21 -17.19 19.39
CA LEU A 87 7.34 -16.52 20.68
C LEU A 87 6.02 -15.86 21.12
N VAL A 88 5.34 -15.16 20.20
CA VAL A 88 4.05 -14.52 20.48
C VAL A 88 2.98 -15.55 20.86
N GLU A 89 2.89 -16.67 20.14
CA GLU A 89 1.97 -17.77 20.46
C GLU A 89 2.26 -18.39 21.84
N ALA A 90 3.54 -18.62 22.17
CA ALA A 90 3.94 -19.10 23.48
C ALA A 90 3.54 -18.14 24.61
N ASN A 91 3.71 -16.83 24.39
CA ASN A 91 3.31 -15.80 25.36
C ASN A 91 1.79 -15.73 25.56
N ILE A 92 1.01 -15.88 24.48
CA ILE A 92 -0.45 -15.97 24.56
C ILE A 92 -0.89 -17.19 25.37
N ALA A 93 -0.26 -18.36 25.14
CA ALA A 93 -0.52 -19.57 25.91
C ALA A 93 -0.15 -19.38 27.40
N HIS A 94 0.91 -18.62 27.70
CA HIS A 94 1.34 -18.31 29.06
C HIS A 94 0.39 -17.33 29.79
N LYS A 95 -0.37 -16.51 29.05
CA LYS A 95 -1.36 -15.53 29.57
C LYS A 95 -0.78 -14.50 30.54
N LYS A 96 0.54 -14.28 30.52
CA LYS A 96 1.21 -13.25 31.31
C LYS A 96 2.26 -12.56 30.47
N ARG A 97 2.32 -11.24 30.58
CA ARG A 97 3.41 -10.43 30.03
C ARG A 97 4.51 -10.37 31.07
N THR A 98 5.71 -10.81 30.72
CA THR A 98 6.84 -10.82 31.63
C THR A 98 8.02 -10.04 31.04
N PRO A 99 8.90 -9.48 31.87
CA PRO A 99 10.13 -8.83 31.41
C PRO A 99 11.02 -9.77 30.59
N GLU A 100 11.03 -11.08 30.88
CA GLU A 100 11.79 -12.07 30.14
C GLU A 100 11.25 -12.24 28.72
N PHE A 101 9.93 -12.24 28.54
CA PHE A 101 9.33 -12.27 27.20
C PHE A 101 9.69 -11.02 26.40
N GLN A 102 9.59 -9.84 27.00
CA GLN A 102 9.99 -8.59 26.35
C GLN A 102 11.46 -8.64 25.91
N SER A 103 12.35 -9.10 26.80
CA SER A 103 13.77 -9.29 26.48
C SER A 103 13.99 -10.26 25.32
N LEU A 104 13.25 -11.38 25.26
CA LEU A 104 13.35 -12.33 24.13
C LEU A 104 12.94 -11.69 22.80
N ILE A 105 11.88 -10.90 22.79
CA ILE A 105 11.42 -10.19 21.59
C ILE A 105 12.45 -9.15 21.14
N ASP A 106 12.98 -8.35 22.08
CA ASP A 106 13.99 -7.34 21.78
C ASP A 106 15.28 -7.96 21.23
N HIS A 107 15.76 -9.04 21.85
CA HIS A 107 16.93 -9.77 21.36
C HIS A 107 16.69 -10.45 20.01
N LEU A 108 15.47 -10.94 19.74
CA LEU A 108 15.13 -11.46 18.42
C LEU A 108 15.27 -10.38 17.35
N PHE A 109 14.67 -9.20 17.57
CA PHE A 109 14.79 -8.12 16.60
C PHE A 109 16.22 -7.60 16.47
N ASP A 110 16.95 -7.42 17.59
CA ASP A 110 18.35 -7.02 17.55
C ASP A 110 19.22 -8.04 16.78
N THR A 111 18.92 -9.33 16.90
CA THR A 111 19.64 -10.40 16.20
C THR A 111 19.41 -10.39 14.69
N TYR A 112 18.25 -9.92 14.22
CA TYR A 112 17.89 -9.97 12.80
C TYR A 112 17.99 -8.62 12.08
N LEU A 113 17.74 -7.53 12.80
CA LEU A 113 17.66 -6.17 12.29
C LEU A 113 18.67 -5.22 12.97
N GLY A 114 19.47 -5.70 13.92
CA GLY A 114 20.37 -4.84 14.67
C GLY A 114 19.66 -3.96 15.69
N LYS A 115 20.46 -3.29 16.52
CA LYS A 115 19.98 -2.42 17.61
C LYS A 115 19.45 -1.10 17.08
N LEU A 116 18.34 -0.64 17.64
CA LEU A 116 17.82 0.69 17.35
C LEU A 116 18.80 1.77 17.81
N PRO A 117 19.02 2.84 17.03
CA PRO A 117 19.89 3.93 17.42
C PRO A 117 19.21 4.84 18.46
N GLU A 118 19.90 5.09 19.58
CA GLU A 118 19.48 6.13 20.52
C GLU A 118 19.86 7.54 20.03
N LYS A 119 21.01 7.62 19.35
CA LYS A 119 21.56 8.83 18.72
C LYS A 119 22.28 8.47 17.43
N PHE A 120 22.28 9.40 16.48
CA PHE A 120 23.00 9.29 15.21
C PHE A 120 23.40 10.66 14.68
N THR A 121 24.37 10.70 13.78
CA THR A 121 24.72 11.93 13.05
C THR A 121 24.15 11.85 11.65
N TYR A 122 23.41 12.88 11.23
CA TYR A 122 22.87 13.02 9.88
C TYR A 122 23.25 14.39 9.34
N GLN A 123 23.89 14.44 8.17
CA GLN A 123 24.38 15.68 7.53
C GLN A 123 25.17 16.60 8.49
N GLY A 124 26.05 16.01 9.32
CA GLY A 124 26.93 16.73 10.23
C GLY A 124 26.27 17.24 11.52
N LYS A 125 25.01 16.89 11.80
CA LYS A 125 24.32 17.23 13.06
C LYS A 125 23.90 15.96 13.81
N GLU A 126 24.05 15.96 15.13
CA GLU A 126 23.58 14.88 16.00
C GLU A 126 22.06 14.99 16.22
N TYR A 127 21.39 13.84 16.16
CA TYR A 127 19.95 13.68 16.38
C TYR A 127 19.65 12.48 17.28
N THR A 128 18.57 12.56 18.03
CA THR A 128 17.75 11.41 18.45
C THR A 128 16.65 11.14 17.42
N PRO A 129 16.01 9.95 17.39
CA PRO A 129 14.87 9.69 16.51
C PRO A 129 13.77 10.75 16.61
N GLN A 130 13.43 11.20 17.83
CA GLN A 130 12.41 12.22 18.05
C GLN A 130 12.83 13.58 17.46
N SER A 131 14.05 14.04 17.73
CA SER A 131 14.52 15.33 17.21
C SER A 131 14.68 15.33 15.68
N PHE A 132 14.98 14.18 15.07
CA PHE A 132 15.00 14.04 13.61
C PHE A 132 13.59 14.12 13.05
N THR A 133 12.65 13.38 13.65
CA THR A 133 11.22 13.41 13.32
C THR A 133 10.65 14.83 13.34
N GLU A 134 10.93 15.58 14.41
CA GLU A 134 10.52 16.99 14.53
C GLU A 134 11.10 17.86 13.41
N SER A 135 12.35 17.60 12.98
CA SER A 135 13.00 18.37 11.91
C SER A 135 12.34 18.20 10.54
N LEU A 136 11.72 17.03 10.30
CA LEU A 136 10.99 16.74 9.07
C LEU A 136 9.74 17.61 8.93
N GLY A 137 9.11 17.98 10.05
CA GLY A 137 7.88 18.77 10.07
C GLY A 137 6.67 18.06 9.46
N LEU A 138 6.72 16.72 9.37
CA LEU A 138 5.59 15.90 8.96
C LEU A 138 4.59 15.82 10.11
N ASP A 139 3.32 16.06 9.80
CA ASP A 139 2.21 15.86 10.73
C ASP A 139 1.28 14.80 10.15
N MET A 140 1.20 13.65 10.82
CA MET A 140 0.41 12.51 10.37
C MET A 140 -1.10 12.81 10.38
N ASP A 141 -1.55 13.84 11.10
CA ASP A 141 -2.96 14.27 11.10
C ASP A 141 -3.33 15.03 9.82
N ASN A 142 -2.37 15.40 8.99
CA ASN A 142 -2.63 16.00 7.67
C ASN A 142 -2.95 14.96 6.58
N TYR A 143 -2.89 13.67 6.91
CA TYR A 143 -3.18 12.59 5.96
C TYR A 143 -4.49 11.90 6.29
N VAL A 144 -5.21 11.51 5.26
CA VAL A 144 -6.50 10.82 5.37
C VAL A 144 -6.55 9.65 4.42
N GLU A 145 -7.31 8.64 4.82
CA GLU A 145 -7.58 7.47 4.00
C GLU A 145 -8.99 7.53 3.42
N LEU A 146 -9.09 7.29 2.11
CA LEU A 146 -10.35 7.09 1.42
C LEU A 146 -10.51 5.61 1.06
N THR A 147 -11.76 5.15 1.04
CA THR A 147 -12.16 3.84 0.52
C THR A 147 -13.52 3.96 -0.19
N THR A 148 -13.96 2.91 -0.88
CA THR A 148 -15.22 2.92 -1.63
C THR A 148 -15.85 1.53 -1.66
N PHE A 149 -16.89 1.35 -0.84
CA PHE A 149 -17.68 0.13 -0.76
C PHE A 149 -19.16 0.43 -0.50
N THR A 150 -20.05 -0.40 -1.03
CA THR A 150 -21.51 -0.18 -0.97
C THR A 150 -22.18 -0.83 0.23
N HIS A 151 -21.53 -1.75 0.94
CA HIS A 151 -22.08 -2.40 2.15
C HIS A 151 -22.11 -1.49 3.38
N LYS A 152 -21.53 -0.28 3.29
CA LYS A 152 -21.56 0.76 4.31
C LYS A 152 -22.04 2.08 3.72
N PRO A 153 -22.66 2.98 4.52
CA PRO A 153 -23.05 4.29 4.03
C PRO A 153 -21.85 5.11 3.52
N TYR A 154 -22.03 5.81 2.40
CA TYR A 154 -21.08 6.82 1.95
C TYR A 154 -21.03 8.03 2.89
N TYR A 155 -19.91 8.74 2.85
CA TYR A 155 -19.57 9.90 3.67
C TYR A 155 -19.57 9.61 5.18
N LYS A 156 -19.37 8.34 5.53
CA LYS A 156 -19.13 7.86 6.88
C LYS A 156 -17.79 7.14 6.91
N MET A 157 -17.18 7.12 8.08
CA MET A 157 -15.99 6.32 8.27
C MET A 157 -16.37 4.90 8.70
N PHE A 158 -15.60 3.93 8.23
CA PHE A 158 -15.61 2.57 8.74
C PHE A 158 -14.24 1.95 8.51
N ALA A 159 -13.95 0.83 9.17
CA ALA A 159 -12.73 0.06 8.92
C ALA A 159 -13.02 -1.01 7.87
N PRO A 160 -12.43 -0.93 6.64
CA PRO A 160 -12.55 -1.99 5.65
C PRO A 160 -12.10 -3.33 6.23
N GLU A 161 -12.92 -4.35 6.02
CA GLU A 161 -12.71 -5.66 6.59
C GLU A 161 -11.72 -6.48 5.73
N VAL A 162 -10.44 -6.12 5.79
CA VAL A 162 -9.32 -6.86 5.18
C VAL A 162 -8.32 -7.31 6.26
N PRO A 163 -7.64 -8.46 6.11
CA PRO A 163 -6.74 -8.99 7.15
C PRO A 163 -5.65 -8.00 7.59
N ASP A 164 -5.13 -7.21 6.66
CA ASP A 164 -4.05 -6.26 6.90
C ASP A 164 -4.52 -4.93 7.52
N ASN A 165 -5.83 -4.69 7.63
CA ASN A 165 -6.40 -3.66 8.50
C ASN A 165 -6.55 -4.15 9.95
N TRP A 166 -5.49 -4.76 10.49
CA TRP A 166 -5.49 -5.32 11.84
C TRP A 166 -5.54 -4.25 12.94
N GLU A 167 -5.26 -2.98 12.60
CA GLU A 167 -5.45 -1.82 13.47
C GLU A 167 -6.90 -1.32 13.52
N TYR A 168 -7.78 -1.86 12.68
CA TYR A 168 -9.18 -1.43 12.56
C TYR A 168 -9.29 0.07 12.27
N GLN A 169 -8.35 0.60 11.47
CA GLN A 169 -8.32 2.00 11.12
C GLN A 169 -9.58 2.35 10.33
N SER A 170 -10.26 3.41 10.77
CA SER A 170 -11.43 3.93 10.09
C SER A 170 -11.01 4.85 8.95
N MET A 171 -11.62 4.63 7.78
CA MET A 171 -11.35 5.32 6.51
C MET A 171 -12.64 5.94 6.00
N TYR A 172 -12.56 7.08 5.30
CA TYR A 172 -13.73 7.73 4.74
C TYR A 172 -14.26 6.94 3.53
N ASN A 173 -15.49 6.45 3.62
CA ASN A 173 -16.16 5.79 2.51
C ASN A 173 -16.77 6.82 1.56
N VAL A 174 -16.45 6.77 0.27
CA VAL A 174 -16.96 7.72 -0.73
C VAL A 174 -17.46 6.98 -1.98
N PRO A 175 -18.36 7.56 -2.80
CA PRO A 175 -18.76 6.96 -4.06
C PRO A 175 -17.56 6.74 -4.99
N LEU A 176 -17.55 5.63 -5.74
CA LEU A 176 -16.43 5.24 -6.61
C LEU A 176 -15.98 6.35 -7.57
N ASP A 177 -16.91 7.12 -8.16
CA ASP A 177 -16.51 8.21 -9.05
C ASP A 177 -15.86 9.39 -8.31
N GLU A 178 -16.32 9.72 -7.10
CA GLU A 178 -15.68 10.74 -6.25
C GLU A 178 -14.33 10.27 -5.70
N PHE A 179 -14.18 8.95 -5.48
CA PHE A 179 -12.91 8.32 -5.15
C PHE A 179 -11.88 8.53 -6.27
N MET A 180 -12.24 8.19 -7.51
CA MET A 180 -11.37 8.37 -8.68
C MET A 180 -11.08 9.85 -8.96
N GLU A 181 -12.07 10.74 -8.80
CA GLU A 181 -11.88 12.20 -8.92
C GLU A 181 -10.89 12.72 -7.88
N ALA A 182 -10.94 12.23 -6.64
CA ALA A 182 -9.99 12.62 -5.60
C ALA A 182 -8.56 12.24 -5.96
N MET A 183 -8.34 11.06 -6.53
CA MET A 183 -7.03 10.61 -7.02
C MET A 183 -6.52 11.53 -8.14
N ASP A 184 -7.35 11.78 -9.15
CA ASP A 184 -6.99 12.63 -10.29
C ASP A 184 -6.69 14.07 -9.84
N HIS A 185 -7.51 14.61 -8.94
CA HIS A 185 -7.30 15.94 -8.38
C HIS A 185 -6.00 16.03 -7.59
N ALA A 186 -5.68 15.02 -6.77
CA ALA A 186 -4.44 14.99 -6.01
C ALA A 186 -3.21 15.06 -6.93
N LEU A 187 -3.15 14.19 -7.94
CA LEU A 187 -2.03 14.10 -8.88
C LEU A 187 -1.89 15.38 -9.72
N THR A 188 -2.99 15.95 -10.20
CA THR A 188 -2.98 17.21 -10.97
C THR A 188 -2.64 18.44 -10.13
N LYS A 189 -2.67 18.34 -8.79
CA LYS A 189 -2.25 19.39 -7.84
C LYS A 189 -0.84 19.18 -7.29
N GLY A 190 -0.09 18.21 -7.79
CA GLY A 190 1.29 17.94 -7.37
C GLY A 190 1.40 17.17 -6.06
N TYR A 191 0.33 16.51 -5.63
CA TYR A 191 0.38 15.51 -4.55
C TYR A 191 0.58 14.12 -5.15
N THR A 192 0.98 13.19 -4.30
CA THR A 192 1.09 11.76 -4.65
C THR A 192 0.25 10.94 -3.69
N ILE A 193 0.03 9.66 -4.03
CA ILE A 193 -0.97 8.82 -3.34
C ILE A 193 -0.31 7.52 -2.90
N CYS A 194 -0.45 7.17 -1.63
CA CYS A 194 -0.24 5.80 -1.15
C CYS A 194 -1.45 4.97 -1.58
N TRP A 195 -1.21 3.86 -2.28
CA TRP A 195 -2.24 3.00 -2.83
C TRP A 195 -2.10 1.61 -2.23
N ASP A 196 -3.17 1.12 -1.63
CA ASP A 196 -3.27 -0.22 -1.07
C ASP A 196 -4.32 -0.97 -1.89
N GLY A 197 -3.99 -2.16 -2.38
CA GLY A 197 -4.88 -2.90 -3.27
C GLY A 197 -4.40 -4.32 -3.60
N ASP A 198 -5.14 -4.95 -4.51
CA ASP A 198 -4.89 -6.32 -4.98
C ASP A 198 -3.96 -6.32 -6.20
N VAL A 199 -2.91 -7.14 -6.17
CA VAL A 199 -2.00 -7.41 -7.30
C VAL A 199 -1.94 -8.89 -7.69
N THR A 200 -2.73 -9.76 -7.06
CA THR A 200 -2.83 -11.19 -7.40
C THR A 200 -3.85 -11.41 -8.54
N GLU A 201 -3.61 -10.71 -9.64
CA GLU A 201 -4.46 -10.72 -10.84
C GLU A 201 -3.63 -11.03 -12.08
N ASP A 202 -4.17 -11.81 -13.03
CA ASP A 202 -3.49 -12.11 -14.31
C ASP A 202 -3.12 -10.82 -15.08
N GLY A 203 -3.90 -9.76 -14.87
CA GLY A 203 -3.70 -8.46 -15.46
C GLY A 203 -2.55 -7.65 -14.86
N PHE A 204 -2.02 -8.03 -13.69
CA PHE A 204 -0.87 -7.39 -13.06
C PHE A 204 0.43 -8.04 -13.56
N SER A 205 1.25 -7.27 -14.29
CA SER A 205 2.51 -7.76 -14.81
C SER A 205 3.65 -6.80 -14.52
N TYR A 206 4.44 -7.15 -13.50
CA TYR A 206 5.64 -6.40 -13.17
C TYR A 206 6.67 -6.42 -14.29
N SER A 207 6.96 -7.57 -14.90
CA SER A 207 7.92 -7.64 -16.01
C SER A 207 7.53 -6.75 -17.19
N ASN A 208 6.23 -6.63 -17.49
CA ASN A 208 5.74 -5.75 -18.55
C ASN A 208 5.44 -4.32 -18.06
N GLY A 209 5.55 -4.05 -16.75
CA GLY A 209 5.33 -2.73 -16.16
C GLY A 209 3.91 -2.18 -16.33
N VAL A 210 2.91 -3.05 -16.31
CA VAL A 210 1.50 -2.68 -16.50
C VAL A 210 0.58 -3.47 -15.58
N ALA A 211 -0.55 -2.86 -15.21
CA ALA A 211 -1.68 -3.55 -14.61
C ALA A 211 -2.96 -3.19 -15.38
N ILE A 212 -3.65 -4.17 -15.93
CA ILE A 212 -4.82 -3.99 -16.81
C ILE A 212 -5.98 -4.90 -16.41
N ASN A 213 -7.21 -4.52 -16.74
CA ASN A 213 -8.43 -5.26 -16.45
C ASN A 213 -9.22 -5.53 -17.75
N PRO A 214 -8.68 -6.34 -18.68
CA PRO A 214 -9.25 -6.53 -20.00
C PRO A 214 -10.63 -7.22 -19.96
N GLU A 215 -11.53 -6.78 -20.82
CA GLU A 215 -12.86 -7.37 -20.97
C GLU A 215 -12.79 -8.58 -21.91
N VAL A 216 -12.97 -9.79 -21.39
CA VAL A 216 -12.89 -11.05 -22.17
C VAL A 216 -14.24 -11.73 -22.35
N GLU A 217 -15.26 -11.33 -21.59
CA GLU A 217 -16.60 -11.89 -21.63
C GLU A 217 -17.50 -11.08 -22.58
N ASN A 218 -17.58 -9.76 -22.38
CA ASN A 218 -18.38 -8.86 -23.21
C ASN A 218 -17.53 -8.07 -24.23
N ILE A 219 -17.31 -8.67 -25.40
CA ILE A 219 -16.49 -8.09 -26.47
C ILE A 219 -17.22 -7.07 -27.36
N GLU A 220 -18.37 -6.53 -26.93
CA GLU A 220 -19.13 -5.55 -27.73
C GLU A 220 -18.35 -4.25 -28.02
N ASN A 221 -17.47 -3.87 -27.10
CA ASN A 221 -16.67 -2.64 -27.20
C ASN A 221 -15.37 -2.81 -27.99
N TYR A 222 -15.11 -4.00 -28.55
CA TYR A 222 -13.94 -4.24 -29.40
C TYR A 222 -14.14 -3.62 -30.79
N SER A 223 -13.03 -3.28 -31.44
CA SER A 223 -13.05 -2.87 -32.85
C SER A 223 -13.73 -3.95 -33.71
N THR A 224 -14.34 -3.59 -34.84
CA THR A 224 -15.04 -4.58 -35.68
C THR A 224 -14.14 -5.75 -36.08
N THR A 225 -12.87 -5.48 -36.37
CA THR A 225 -11.89 -6.51 -36.73
C THR A 225 -11.52 -7.39 -35.55
N ASP A 226 -11.23 -6.80 -34.38
CA ASP A 226 -10.87 -7.57 -33.19
C ASP A 226 -12.06 -8.36 -32.66
N ARG A 227 -13.26 -7.77 -32.65
CA ARG A 227 -14.49 -8.45 -32.28
C ARG A 227 -14.70 -9.70 -33.14
N ALA A 228 -14.57 -9.61 -34.46
CA ALA A 228 -14.72 -10.75 -35.36
C ALA A 228 -13.65 -11.84 -35.14
N ARG A 229 -12.46 -11.48 -34.66
CA ARG A 229 -11.40 -12.42 -34.23
C ARG A 229 -11.77 -13.09 -32.91
N PHE A 230 -12.14 -12.30 -31.90
CA PHE A 230 -12.44 -12.78 -30.55
C PHE A 230 -13.75 -13.56 -30.45
N GLU A 231 -14.77 -13.25 -31.26
CA GLU A 231 -16.05 -13.99 -31.31
C GLU A 231 -15.84 -15.46 -31.67
N LYS A 232 -14.78 -15.78 -32.41
CA LYS A 232 -14.41 -17.16 -32.80
C LYS A 232 -13.56 -17.88 -31.75
N MET A 233 -13.05 -17.16 -30.75
CA MET A 233 -12.21 -17.69 -29.70
C MET A 233 -13.06 -18.04 -28.47
N PRO A 234 -12.86 -19.21 -27.83
CA PRO A 234 -13.36 -19.46 -26.49
C PRO A 234 -12.69 -18.52 -25.47
N THR A 235 -13.32 -18.28 -24.33
CA THR A 235 -12.86 -17.29 -23.33
C THR A 235 -11.42 -17.51 -22.85
N TYR A 236 -10.96 -18.76 -22.75
CA TYR A 236 -9.57 -19.04 -22.34
C TYR A 236 -8.55 -18.56 -23.38
N GLU A 237 -8.81 -18.70 -24.68
CA GLU A 237 -7.93 -18.18 -25.74
C GLU A 237 -7.91 -16.65 -25.76
N ARG A 238 -9.05 -16.01 -25.45
CA ARG A 238 -9.11 -14.55 -25.30
C ARG A 238 -8.24 -14.08 -24.13
N ARG A 239 -8.27 -14.80 -23.00
CA ARG A 239 -7.39 -14.53 -21.85
C ARG A 239 -5.91 -14.65 -22.22
N ASP A 240 -5.55 -15.75 -22.86
CA ASP A 240 -4.18 -15.97 -23.33
C ASP A 240 -3.71 -14.86 -24.28
N GLU A 241 -4.61 -14.31 -25.10
CA GLU A 241 -4.31 -13.22 -26.02
C GLU A 241 -4.12 -11.87 -25.32
N VAL A 242 -5.03 -11.48 -24.41
CA VAL A 242 -4.96 -10.17 -23.75
C VAL A 242 -3.78 -10.06 -22.78
N PHE A 243 -3.38 -11.18 -22.15
CA PHE A 243 -2.26 -11.23 -21.20
C PHE A 243 -0.90 -11.49 -21.87
N LYS A 244 -0.80 -11.33 -23.20
CA LYS A 244 0.50 -11.13 -23.86
C LYS A 244 1.03 -9.71 -23.69
N PHE A 245 0.17 -8.76 -23.28
CA PHE A 245 0.53 -7.35 -23.08
C PHE A 245 1.12 -6.66 -24.32
N GLU A 246 0.78 -7.13 -25.53
CA GLU A 246 1.32 -6.60 -26.79
C GLU A 246 0.68 -5.27 -27.22
N HIS A 247 -0.58 -5.05 -26.84
CA HIS A 247 -1.31 -3.81 -27.11
C HIS A 247 -2.48 -3.65 -26.11
N PRO A 248 -3.01 -2.43 -25.93
CA PRO A 248 -4.18 -2.18 -25.11
C PRO A 248 -5.43 -2.83 -25.70
N TYR A 249 -6.28 -3.35 -24.83
CA TYR A 249 -7.59 -3.91 -25.14
C TYR A 249 -8.68 -3.13 -24.42
N PRO A 250 -9.94 -3.17 -24.89
CA PRO A 250 -11.07 -2.69 -24.10
C PRO A 250 -11.10 -3.33 -22.71
N GLU A 251 -11.27 -2.52 -21.69
CA GLU A 251 -11.26 -2.96 -20.29
C GLU A 251 -12.67 -2.97 -19.69
N VAL A 252 -12.84 -3.76 -18.64
CA VAL A 252 -14.11 -3.89 -17.92
C VAL A 252 -14.57 -2.51 -17.43
N LYS A 253 -15.84 -2.18 -17.65
CA LYS A 253 -16.45 -0.96 -17.10
C LYS A 253 -16.85 -1.20 -15.64
N VAL A 254 -15.92 -0.97 -14.72
CA VAL A 254 -16.12 -1.22 -13.29
C VAL A 254 -17.17 -0.27 -12.70
N THR A 255 -18.28 -0.84 -12.22
CA THR A 255 -19.31 -0.12 -11.44
C THR A 255 -19.12 -0.41 -9.94
N PRO A 256 -19.77 0.37 -9.04
CA PRO A 256 -19.75 0.05 -7.61
C PRO A 256 -20.20 -1.38 -7.29
N GLU A 257 -21.19 -1.91 -8.02
CA GLU A 257 -21.72 -3.26 -7.82
C GLU A 257 -20.74 -4.34 -8.27
N VAL A 258 -20.08 -4.15 -9.41
CA VAL A 258 -19.03 -5.07 -9.90
C VAL A 258 -17.91 -5.16 -8.86
N ARG A 259 -17.42 -4.00 -8.42
CA ARG A 259 -16.36 -3.89 -7.42
C ARG A 259 -16.77 -4.53 -6.08
N GLN A 260 -17.97 -4.24 -5.58
CA GLN A 260 -18.47 -4.83 -4.34
C GLN A 260 -18.55 -6.36 -4.45
N GLN A 261 -19.02 -6.87 -5.58
CA GLN A 261 -19.13 -8.30 -5.80
C GLN A 261 -17.76 -9.00 -5.81
N GLU A 262 -16.71 -8.36 -6.33
CA GLU A 262 -15.35 -8.92 -6.29
C GLU A 262 -14.80 -9.00 -4.87
N TYR A 263 -15.01 -7.94 -4.07
CA TYR A 263 -14.65 -7.91 -2.65
C TYR A 263 -15.36 -9.01 -1.85
N GLU A 264 -16.69 -9.14 -2.01
CA GLU A 264 -17.48 -10.15 -1.28
C GLU A 264 -17.21 -11.59 -1.72
N LYS A 265 -16.63 -11.79 -2.91
CA LYS A 265 -16.16 -13.09 -3.40
C LYS A 265 -14.70 -13.38 -3.05
N PHE A 266 -14.04 -12.49 -2.31
CA PHE A 266 -12.62 -12.58 -1.95
C PHE A 266 -11.70 -12.63 -3.18
N LYS A 267 -12.13 -12.03 -4.29
CA LYS A 267 -11.31 -11.82 -5.50
C LYS A 267 -10.53 -10.51 -5.46
N THR A 268 -10.88 -9.63 -4.53
CA THR A 268 -10.14 -8.40 -4.30
C THR A 268 -9.92 -8.30 -2.80
N SER A 269 -8.68 -8.57 -2.41
CA SER A 269 -8.16 -8.43 -1.06
C SER A 269 -7.21 -7.24 -1.02
N ASP A 270 -6.69 -6.94 0.17
CA ASP A 270 -5.43 -6.23 0.27
C ASP A 270 -4.28 -7.25 0.24
N ASP A 271 -3.30 -7.03 -0.63
CA ASP A 271 -2.08 -7.84 -0.68
C ASP A 271 -0.80 -7.05 -1.05
N HIS A 272 -0.93 -5.77 -1.44
CA HIS A 272 0.24 -4.95 -1.77
C HIS A 272 -0.02 -3.44 -1.65
N LEU A 273 1.05 -2.72 -1.27
CA LEU A 273 1.07 -1.26 -1.16
C LEU A 273 2.07 -0.69 -2.18
N MET A 274 1.62 0.29 -2.97
CA MET A 274 2.45 1.01 -3.93
C MET A 274 2.22 2.53 -3.86
N HIS A 275 2.98 3.28 -4.65
CA HIS A 275 2.97 4.74 -4.64
C HIS A 275 2.62 5.30 -6.01
N ILE A 276 1.42 5.88 -6.14
CA ILE A 276 0.98 6.53 -7.38
C ILE A 276 1.53 7.95 -7.44
N THR A 277 2.22 8.24 -8.54
CA THR A 277 3.06 9.45 -8.73
C THR A 277 2.61 10.34 -9.89
N GLY A 278 1.77 9.82 -10.80
CA GLY A 278 1.33 10.60 -11.95
C GLY A 278 0.27 9.90 -12.78
N ILE A 279 -0.10 10.54 -13.88
CA ILE A 279 -1.08 10.06 -14.85
C ILE A 279 -0.40 9.99 -16.22
N ALA A 280 -0.59 8.89 -16.92
CA ALA A 280 -0.17 8.68 -18.30
C ALA A 280 -1.39 8.34 -19.18
N LYS A 281 -1.20 8.38 -20.50
CA LYS A 281 -2.16 7.87 -21.47
C LYS A 281 -1.46 6.97 -22.49
N ASP A 282 -2.13 5.92 -22.90
CA ASP A 282 -1.67 5.08 -24.03
C ASP A 282 -1.96 5.76 -25.38
N GLN A 283 -1.65 5.06 -26.48
CA GLN A 283 -1.90 5.53 -27.85
C GLN A 283 -3.38 5.68 -28.20
N ASN A 284 -4.29 5.07 -27.43
CA ASN A 284 -5.74 5.14 -27.61
C ASN A 284 -6.37 6.23 -26.71
N GLY A 285 -5.58 6.86 -25.84
CA GLY A 285 -6.04 7.85 -24.88
C GLY A 285 -6.56 7.25 -23.56
N THR A 286 -6.43 5.94 -23.36
CA THR A 286 -6.78 5.24 -22.11
C THR A 286 -5.91 5.77 -20.99
N LYS A 287 -6.51 6.10 -19.85
CA LYS A 287 -5.82 6.66 -18.69
C LYS A 287 -5.13 5.56 -17.88
N TYR A 288 -3.88 5.80 -17.51
CA TYR A 288 -3.10 4.98 -16.60
C TYR A 288 -2.53 5.82 -15.45
N TYR A 289 -2.30 5.20 -14.32
CA TYR A 289 -1.64 5.75 -13.14
C TYR A 289 -0.19 5.26 -13.09
N ILE A 290 0.75 6.20 -13.12
CA ILE A 290 2.19 5.92 -12.99
C ILE A 290 2.47 5.55 -11.54
N THR A 291 2.95 4.34 -11.31
CA THR A 291 2.99 3.71 -9.98
C THR A 291 4.40 3.22 -9.68
N LYS A 292 5.03 3.76 -8.64
CA LYS A 292 6.32 3.30 -8.11
C LYS A 292 6.08 2.05 -7.27
N ASN A 293 6.77 0.96 -7.60
CA ASN A 293 6.80 -0.26 -6.79
C ASN A 293 8.11 -0.35 -5.98
N SER A 294 8.19 -1.29 -5.05
CA SER A 294 9.32 -1.55 -4.15
C SER A 294 10.12 -2.80 -4.49
N TRP A 295 9.89 -3.42 -5.66
CA TRP A 295 10.56 -4.66 -6.10
C TRP A 295 11.88 -4.42 -6.84
N GLY A 296 12.52 -3.28 -6.60
CA GLY A 296 13.79 -2.88 -7.20
C GLY A 296 13.68 -2.39 -8.63
N THR A 297 14.82 -2.18 -9.29
CA THR A 297 14.89 -1.62 -10.65
C THR A 297 15.63 -2.52 -11.63
N TYR A 298 16.25 -3.59 -11.13
CA TYR A 298 17.11 -4.47 -11.91
C TYR A 298 16.35 -5.17 -13.04
N ASN A 299 16.85 -5.02 -14.27
CA ASN A 299 16.25 -5.57 -15.50
C ASN A 299 14.78 -5.19 -15.73
N HIS A 300 14.33 -4.07 -15.16
CA HIS A 300 12.96 -3.57 -15.34
C HIS A 300 12.96 -2.38 -16.31
N GLN A 301 12.26 -2.52 -17.44
CA GLN A 301 12.30 -1.54 -18.54
C GLN A 301 11.86 -0.12 -18.15
N TYR A 302 11.02 0.01 -17.12
CA TYR A 302 10.57 1.31 -16.57
C TYR A 302 11.17 1.64 -15.20
N GLY A 303 12.33 1.08 -14.85
CA GLY A 303 13.03 1.41 -13.60
C GLY A 303 12.22 1.15 -12.33
N GLY A 304 11.49 0.04 -12.28
CA GLY A 304 10.65 -0.36 -11.13
C GLY A 304 9.24 0.25 -11.10
N TYR A 305 8.89 1.11 -12.07
CA TYR A 305 7.54 1.67 -12.19
C TYR A 305 6.60 0.78 -13.01
N LEU A 306 5.32 0.79 -12.67
CA LEU A 306 4.24 0.24 -13.50
C LEU A 306 3.25 1.32 -13.90
N ASN A 307 2.46 1.03 -14.92
CA ASN A 307 1.30 1.83 -15.32
C ASN A 307 0.02 1.02 -15.08
N MET A 308 -0.77 1.42 -14.07
CA MET A 308 -2.03 0.75 -13.75
C MET A 308 -3.18 1.44 -14.47
N SER A 309 -3.99 0.71 -15.23
CA SER A 309 -5.13 1.31 -15.95
C SER A 309 -6.16 1.87 -14.96
N GLU A 310 -6.95 2.84 -15.42
CA GLU A 310 -8.05 3.36 -14.61
C GLU A 310 -9.08 2.28 -14.23
N SER A 311 -9.32 1.30 -15.11
CA SER A 311 -10.21 0.18 -14.80
C SER A 311 -9.60 -0.72 -13.72
N TYR A 312 -8.31 -1.05 -13.81
CA TYR A 312 -7.62 -1.83 -12.78
C TYR A 312 -7.67 -1.14 -11.41
N VAL A 313 -7.34 0.16 -11.35
CA VAL A 313 -7.38 0.92 -10.10
C VAL A 313 -8.81 1.00 -9.55
N ARG A 314 -9.83 1.23 -10.39
CA ARG A 314 -11.24 1.17 -9.95
C ARG A 314 -11.62 -0.18 -9.33
N ALA A 315 -11.18 -1.29 -9.92
CA ALA A 315 -11.51 -2.62 -9.44
C ALA A 315 -10.74 -2.99 -8.16
N LYS A 316 -9.42 -2.80 -8.15
CA LYS A 316 -8.50 -3.50 -7.25
C LYS A 316 -7.98 -2.69 -6.07
N THR A 317 -8.20 -1.37 -6.04
CA THR A 317 -7.84 -0.56 -4.85
C THR A 317 -8.64 -1.05 -3.63
N ILE A 318 -8.07 -1.09 -2.43
CA ILE A 318 -8.79 -1.24 -1.16
C ILE A 318 -8.96 0.13 -0.49
N CYS A 319 -7.86 0.86 -0.37
CA CYS A 319 -7.86 2.24 0.09
C CYS A 319 -6.71 3.04 -0.52
N ILE A 320 -6.77 4.35 -0.32
CA ILE A 320 -5.68 5.26 -0.63
C ILE A 320 -5.43 6.17 0.55
N MET A 321 -4.17 6.54 0.78
CA MET A 321 -3.80 7.63 1.68
C MET A 321 -3.24 8.81 0.89
N LEU A 322 -3.73 10.01 1.22
CA LEU A 322 -3.25 11.27 0.64
C LEU A 322 -3.34 12.41 1.66
N HIS A 323 -2.64 13.50 1.39
CA HIS A 323 -2.71 14.73 2.18
C HIS A 323 -4.09 15.38 2.05
N LYS A 324 -4.68 15.89 3.14
CA LYS A 324 -6.03 16.50 3.17
C LYS A 324 -6.21 17.60 2.13
N ASP A 325 -5.19 18.44 1.89
CA ASP A 325 -5.23 19.49 0.86
C ASP A 325 -5.28 19.00 -0.59
N ALA A 326 -4.97 17.72 -0.82
CA ALA A 326 -5.09 17.11 -2.13
C ALA A 326 -6.56 16.77 -2.50
N LEU A 327 -7.48 16.80 -1.53
CA LEU A 327 -8.90 16.53 -1.77
C LEU A 327 -9.60 17.71 -2.47
N PRO A 328 -10.52 17.45 -3.42
CA PRO A 328 -11.43 18.45 -3.93
C PRO A 328 -12.19 19.17 -2.80
N LYS A 329 -12.36 20.50 -2.91
CA LYS A 329 -13.06 21.31 -1.88
C LYS A 329 -14.47 20.80 -1.58
N ALA A 330 -15.20 20.35 -2.60
CA ALA A 330 -16.54 19.81 -2.44
C ALA A 330 -16.54 18.52 -1.61
N LEU A 331 -15.58 17.62 -1.86
CA LEU A 331 -15.44 16.38 -1.11
C LEU A 331 -15.05 16.65 0.35
N ARG A 332 -14.07 17.53 0.61
CA ARG A 332 -13.70 17.92 1.99
C ARG A 332 -14.91 18.38 2.81
N LYS A 333 -15.76 19.23 2.23
CA LYS A 333 -16.99 19.70 2.87
C LYS A 333 -17.95 18.56 3.20
N LYS A 334 -18.12 17.56 2.31
CA LYS A 334 -18.97 16.39 2.57
C LYS A 334 -18.41 15.51 3.69
N LEU A 335 -17.09 15.41 3.79
CA LEU A 335 -16.38 14.59 4.79
C LEU A 335 -16.21 15.31 6.14
N GLY A 336 -16.44 16.63 6.20
CA GLY A 336 -16.24 17.42 7.42
C GLY A 336 -14.77 17.62 7.76
N ILE A 337 -13.91 17.71 6.74
CA ILE A 337 -12.46 17.92 6.85
C ILE A 337 -12.12 19.39 6.68
#